data_AF-A0A2N7UDB3-F1
#
_entry.id   AF-A0A2N7UDB3-F1
#
_cell.length_a   1.000
_cell.length_b   1.000
_cell.length_c   1.000
_cell.angle_alpha   90.00
_cell.angle_beta   90.00
_cell.angle_gamma   90.00
#
_symmetry.space_group_name_H-M   'P 1'
#
loop_
_entity.id
_entity.type
_entity.pdbx_description
1 polymer ?
#
loop_
_entity_poly.entity_id
_entity_poly.type
_entity_poly.pdbx_seq_one_letter_code
_entity_poly.pdbx_strand_id
1 'polypeptide(L)'
;MSSTDRPDSALTPRLLFTDLDGSLLDHHSYDWSPAAPWLARLKQLGVPVIPVTSKTRSEILPLRQALGLADTPFIAENGAVAGLPPAWCHARLDRGPGPDGLVIRTLGVDIGFIRKRISVWRTRLDARFTTMSEMSLDELSDFTGLSEAEARLARLREGSEPLIWDDNDERLAAFRQGLAGDGLCLVRGGRFWHVTGESHKGSAVAWLVERFQALRGQRPRTLALGDGPNDIAMLEAVDQAVVIRGCHGLDVTPHQSALYRSEATGPTGWAEGVSHWWGRADRRLTPAAHRLPTTSRTVTTVREVAA
;
A
#
# COMPACT_ATOMS: atom_id res chain seq x y z
N MET A 1 11.60 -5.65 40.22
CA MET A 1 12.20 -5.60 38.87
C MET A 1 11.05 -5.49 37.87
N SER A 2 11.20 -4.58 36.93
CA SER A 2 10.17 -3.90 36.11
C SER A 2 9.13 -4.85 35.47
N SER A 3 7.85 -4.58 35.76
CA SER A 3 6.74 -5.00 34.91
C SER A 3 6.83 -4.23 33.60
N THR A 4 7.21 -4.91 32.53
CA THR A 4 7.10 -4.36 31.17
C THR A 4 5.64 -4.07 30.89
N ASP A 5 5.32 -2.78 30.87
CA ASP A 5 4.04 -2.20 30.48
C ASP A 5 3.83 -2.52 28.99
N ARG A 6 3.20 -3.68 28.70
CA ARG A 6 2.72 -3.94 27.33
C ARG A 6 1.55 -2.98 27.13
N PRO A 7 1.61 -2.06 26.15
CA PRO A 7 0.46 -1.20 25.86
C PRO A 7 -0.75 -2.08 25.62
N ASP A 8 -1.91 -1.67 26.16
CA ASP A 8 -3.16 -2.38 25.94
C ASP A 8 -3.35 -2.55 24.43
N SER A 9 -3.47 -3.80 23.98
CA SER A 9 -3.64 -4.12 22.57
C SER A 9 -4.87 -3.44 21.95
N ALA A 10 -5.83 -3.01 22.78
CA ALA A 10 -7.00 -2.23 22.37
C ALA A 10 -6.69 -0.75 22.05
N LEU A 11 -5.57 -0.21 22.54
CA LEU A 11 -5.15 1.19 22.36
C LEU A 11 -4.02 1.36 21.34
N THR A 12 -3.45 0.26 20.84
CA THR A 12 -2.35 0.33 19.86
C THR A 12 -2.88 0.80 18.51
N PRO A 13 -2.34 1.89 17.92
CA PRO A 13 -2.75 2.33 16.59
C PRO A 13 -2.49 1.23 15.55
N ARG A 14 -3.31 1.14 14.51
CA ARG A 14 -3.21 0.12 13.47
C ARG A 14 -3.00 0.77 12.10
N LEU A 15 -2.17 0.16 11.25
CA LEU A 15 -2.05 0.49 9.83
C LEU A 15 -2.26 -0.75 8.99
N LEU A 16 -3.05 -0.64 7.92
CA LEU A 16 -3.22 -1.68 6.91
C LEU A 16 -2.57 -1.22 5.61
N PHE A 17 -1.67 -2.04 5.10
CA PHE A 17 -1.05 -1.89 3.78
C PHE A 17 -1.66 -2.90 2.82
N THR A 18 -1.92 -2.49 1.58
CA THR A 18 -2.57 -3.40 0.61
C THR A 18 -2.06 -3.15 -0.78
N ASP A 19 -1.74 -4.22 -1.50
CA ASP A 19 -1.73 -4.13 -2.96
C ASP A 19 -3.15 -3.87 -3.50
N LEU A 20 -3.22 -3.41 -4.75
CA LEU A 20 -4.47 -3.13 -5.44
C LEU A 20 -4.88 -4.26 -6.37
N ASP A 21 -4.09 -4.59 -7.40
CA ASP A 21 -4.54 -5.47 -8.48
C ASP A 21 -4.47 -6.93 -8.05
N GLY A 22 -5.59 -7.67 -8.10
CA GLY A 22 -5.62 -9.06 -7.61
C GLY A 22 -5.68 -9.16 -6.07
N SER A 23 -5.71 -8.01 -5.40
CA SER A 23 -5.79 -7.86 -3.95
C SER A 23 -7.05 -7.10 -3.55
N LEU A 24 -6.99 -5.78 -3.35
CA LEU A 24 -8.17 -4.98 -3.00
C LEU A 24 -9.15 -4.80 -4.17
N LEU A 25 -8.62 -4.83 -5.40
CA LEU A 25 -9.38 -4.78 -6.65
C LEU A 25 -9.32 -6.15 -7.30
N ASP A 26 -10.46 -6.62 -7.82
CA ASP A 26 -10.48 -7.81 -8.65
C ASP A 26 -9.59 -7.64 -9.89
N HIS A 27 -8.84 -8.69 -10.24
CA HIS A 27 -7.83 -8.63 -11.30
C HIS A 27 -8.40 -8.32 -12.68
N HIS A 28 -9.68 -8.67 -12.93
CA HIS A 28 -10.31 -8.53 -14.24
C HIS A 28 -11.38 -7.44 -14.25
N SER A 29 -12.25 -7.43 -13.25
CA SER A 29 -13.40 -6.52 -13.19
C SER A 29 -13.09 -5.19 -12.49
N TYR A 30 -11.95 -5.10 -11.78
CA TYR A 30 -11.63 -3.99 -10.87
C TYR A 30 -12.70 -3.76 -9.79
N ASP A 31 -13.61 -4.72 -9.59
CA ASP A 31 -14.59 -4.67 -8.51
C ASP A 31 -13.89 -4.79 -7.16
N TRP A 32 -14.38 -4.01 -6.20
CA TRP A 32 -13.93 -4.00 -4.82
C TRP A 32 -15.10 -4.15 -3.85
N SER A 33 -16.31 -4.38 -4.35
CA SER A 33 -17.53 -4.52 -3.56
C SER A 33 -17.42 -5.56 -2.42
N PRO A 34 -16.71 -6.70 -2.57
CA PRO A 34 -16.54 -7.65 -1.47
C PRO A 34 -15.72 -7.10 -0.29
N ALA A 35 -14.81 -6.15 -0.56
CA ALA A 35 -13.98 -5.50 0.45
C ALA A 35 -14.67 -4.29 1.11
N ALA A 36 -15.74 -3.76 0.50
CA ALA A 36 -16.41 -2.53 0.95
C ALA A 36 -16.87 -2.55 2.43
N PRO A 37 -17.46 -3.63 2.98
CA PRO A 37 -17.86 -3.67 4.39
C PRO A 37 -16.67 -3.48 5.35
N TRP A 38 -15.53 -4.06 4.99
CA TRP A 38 -14.30 -3.94 5.77
C TRP A 38 -13.66 -2.56 5.63
N LEU A 39 -13.62 -1.98 4.44
CA LEU A 39 -13.17 -0.59 4.25
C LEU A 39 -13.99 0.38 5.11
N ALA A 40 -15.31 0.25 5.10
CA ALA A 40 -16.20 1.07 5.92
C ALA A 40 -15.93 0.89 7.43
N ARG A 41 -15.76 -0.36 7.87
CA ARG A 41 -15.44 -0.68 9.27
C ARG A 41 -14.08 -0.14 9.70
N LEU A 42 -13.04 -0.32 8.90
CA LEU A 42 -11.70 0.18 9.19
C LEU A 42 -11.69 1.71 9.30
N LYS A 43 -12.45 2.38 8.41
CA LYS A 43 -12.66 3.83 8.49
C LYS A 43 -13.33 4.26 9.79
N GLN A 44 -14.39 3.57 10.23
CA GLN A 44 -15.05 3.85 11.52
C GLN A 44 -14.12 3.65 12.72
N LEU A 45 -13.20 2.68 12.63
CA LEU A 45 -12.20 2.40 13.66
C LEU A 45 -10.97 3.31 13.59
N GLY A 46 -10.93 4.25 12.63
CA GLY A 46 -9.78 5.12 12.41
C GLY A 46 -8.51 4.39 11.97
N VAL A 47 -8.64 3.20 11.36
CA VAL A 47 -7.51 2.41 10.83
C VAL A 47 -7.23 2.83 9.39
N PRO A 48 -6.10 3.50 9.10
CA PRO A 48 -5.72 3.86 7.74
C PRO A 48 -5.45 2.62 6.90
N VAL A 49 -6.13 2.54 5.75
CA VAL A 49 -5.83 1.62 4.66
C VAL A 49 -4.97 2.35 3.63
N ILE A 50 -3.80 1.82 3.35
CA ILE A 50 -2.71 2.47 2.61
C ILE A 50 -2.39 1.62 1.38
N PRO A 51 -2.75 2.06 0.17
CA PRO A 51 -2.37 1.38 -1.06
C PRO A 51 -0.85 1.34 -1.25
N VAL A 52 -0.33 0.18 -1.66
CA VAL A 52 1.08 -0.07 -1.98
C VAL A 52 1.14 -0.89 -3.28
N THR A 53 1.35 -0.24 -4.42
CA THR A 53 1.08 -0.82 -5.74
C THR A 53 2.17 -0.53 -6.78
N SER A 54 2.20 -1.28 -7.87
CA SER A 54 3.01 -1.00 -9.05
C SER A 54 2.42 0.08 -9.97
N LYS A 55 1.18 0.52 -9.71
CA LYS A 55 0.53 1.62 -10.45
C LYS A 55 1.23 2.95 -10.24
N THR A 56 1.08 3.85 -11.20
CA THR A 56 1.54 5.25 -11.10
C THR A 56 0.70 6.02 -10.09
N ARG A 57 1.23 7.15 -9.62
CA ARG A 57 0.46 8.11 -8.83
C ARG A 57 -0.81 8.53 -9.57
N SER A 58 -0.71 8.81 -10.87
CA SER A 58 -1.82 9.26 -11.71
C SER A 58 -2.96 8.25 -11.78
N GLU A 59 -2.67 6.95 -11.79
CA GLU A 59 -3.69 5.90 -11.71
C GLU A 59 -4.32 5.82 -10.30
N ILE A 60 -3.52 6.02 -9.25
CA ILE A 60 -3.95 5.84 -7.86
C ILE A 60 -4.89 6.97 -7.39
N LEU A 61 -4.69 8.20 -7.85
CA LEU A 61 -5.48 9.37 -7.41
C LEU A 61 -7.01 9.17 -7.55
N PRO A 62 -7.56 8.80 -8.72
CA PRO A 62 -9.00 8.53 -8.85
C PRO A 62 -9.44 7.29 -8.06
N LEU A 63 -8.63 6.23 -8.02
CA LEU A 63 -8.95 5.00 -7.28
C LEU A 63 -9.09 5.26 -5.78
N ARG A 64 -8.22 6.08 -5.19
CA ARG A 64 -8.30 6.44 -3.76
C ARG A 64 -9.58 7.19 -3.43
N GLN A 65 -10.08 8.04 -4.33
CA GLN A 65 -11.36 8.72 -4.13
C GLN A 65 -12.51 7.70 -4.14
N ALA A 66 -12.54 6.79 -5.13
CA ALA A 66 -13.56 5.76 -5.25
C ALA A 66 -13.60 4.80 -4.03
N LEU A 67 -12.42 4.45 -3.50
CA LEU A 67 -12.27 3.56 -2.34
C LEU A 67 -12.45 4.27 -0.99
N GLY A 68 -12.65 5.60 -0.97
CA GLY A 68 -12.77 6.37 0.27
C GLY A 68 -11.46 6.51 1.06
N LEU A 69 -10.32 6.45 0.37
CA LEU A 69 -8.94 6.47 0.89
C LEU A 69 -8.21 7.81 0.64
N ALA A 70 -8.96 8.88 0.35
CA ALA A 70 -8.40 10.20 0.05
C ALA A 70 -7.57 10.81 1.20
N ASP A 71 -7.87 10.43 2.45
CA ASP A 71 -7.22 10.97 3.65
C ASP A 71 -6.02 10.12 4.14
N THR A 72 -5.72 9.00 3.47
CA THR A 72 -4.61 8.10 3.84
C THR A 72 -3.46 8.21 2.84
N PRO A 73 -2.20 7.94 3.23
CA PRO A 73 -1.10 7.90 2.28
C PRO A 73 -1.27 6.80 1.22
N PHE A 74 -0.41 6.84 0.22
CA PHE A 74 -0.19 5.72 -0.69
C PHE A 74 1.27 5.60 -1.08
N ILE A 75 1.63 4.43 -1.58
CA ILE A 75 2.93 4.09 -2.15
C ILE A 75 2.68 3.60 -3.59
N ALA A 76 3.25 4.32 -4.55
CA ALA A 76 3.15 4.05 -5.97
C ALA A 76 4.46 3.42 -6.50
N GLU A 77 4.37 2.85 -7.70
CA GLU A 77 5.50 2.34 -8.48
C GLU A 77 6.44 1.44 -7.66
N ASN A 78 5.85 0.45 -6.98
CA ASN A 78 6.54 -0.55 -6.17
C ASN A 78 7.42 0.03 -5.04
N GLY A 79 7.11 1.23 -4.54
CA GLY A 79 7.91 1.85 -3.47
C GLY A 79 8.74 3.04 -3.90
N ALA A 80 8.68 3.44 -5.18
CA ALA A 80 9.47 4.56 -5.66
C ALA A 80 8.90 5.93 -5.26
N VAL A 81 7.58 6.04 -5.08
CA VAL A 81 6.91 7.32 -4.79
C VAL A 81 5.90 7.14 -3.66
N ALA A 82 5.93 8.04 -2.69
CA ALA A 82 4.91 8.12 -1.64
C ALA A 82 4.16 9.45 -1.71
N GLY A 83 2.83 9.38 -1.70
CA GLY A 83 1.96 10.55 -1.59
C GLY A 83 1.37 10.68 -0.19
N LEU A 84 1.49 11.87 0.38
CA LEU A 84 1.16 12.14 1.78
C LEU A 84 0.08 13.20 1.89
N PRO A 85 -1.07 12.90 2.52
CA PRO A 85 -2.01 13.94 2.89
C PRO A 85 -1.44 14.80 4.03
N PRO A 86 -1.99 16.02 4.25
CA PRO A 86 -1.42 16.98 5.21
C PRO A 86 -1.23 16.42 6.63
N ALA A 87 -2.15 15.56 7.09
CA ALA A 87 -2.07 14.92 8.42
C ALA A 87 -0.86 13.98 8.60
N TRP A 88 -0.21 13.60 7.50
CA TRP A 88 0.96 12.73 7.44
C TRP A 88 2.23 13.48 7.08
N CYS A 89 2.18 14.80 7.04
CA CYS A 89 3.33 15.64 6.74
C CYS A 89 3.99 16.13 8.03
N HIS A 90 5.32 16.10 8.07
CA HIS A 90 6.12 16.73 9.11
C HIS A 90 6.32 18.20 8.76
N ALA A 91 5.75 19.09 9.58
CA ALA A 91 5.68 20.53 9.30
C ALA A 91 7.01 21.22 8.96
N ARG A 92 8.15 20.66 9.39
CA ARG A 92 9.50 21.20 9.10
C ARG A 92 10.21 20.56 7.92
N LEU A 93 9.87 19.33 7.55
CA LEU A 93 10.59 18.56 6.52
C LEU A 93 9.85 18.59 5.20
N ASP A 94 8.52 18.68 5.26
CA ASP A 94 7.64 18.59 4.12
C ASP A 94 7.28 19.99 3.60
N ARG A 95 7.53 20.20 2.31
CA ARG A 95 7.08 21.41 1.61
C ARG A 95 5.56 21.38 1.52
N GLY A 96 4.95 22.54 1.24
CA GLY A 96 3.51 22.64 1.05
C GLY A 96 2.98 21.64 0.02
N PRO A 97 1.73 21.17 0.18
CA PRO A 97 1.13 20.20 -0.73
C PRO A 97 1.08 20.75 -2.16
N GLY A 98 1.17 19.84 -3.13
CA GLY A 98 0.95 20.14 -4.54
C GLY A 98 -0.52 20.47 -4.84
N PRO A 99 -0.85 20.68 -6.13
CA PRO A 99 -2.22 20.98 -6.57
C PRO A 99 -3.25 19.90 -6.21
N ASP A 100 -2.79 18.66 -6.04
CA ASP A 100 -3.58 17.50 -5.62
C ASP A 100 -3.77 17.41 -4.09
N GLY A 101 -3.29 18.40 -3.33
CA GLY A 101 -3.40 18.44 -1.87
C GLY A 101 -2.41 17.49 -1.17
N LEU A 102 -1.47 16.90 -1.91
CA LEU A 102 -0.53 15.90 -1.40
C LEU A 102 0.90 16.41 -1.41
N VAL A 103 1.69 15.97 -0.43
CA VAL A 103 3.15 16.07 -0.51
C VAL A 103 3.68 14.80 -1.14
N ILE A 104 4.41 14.95 -2.25
CA ILE A 104 5.05 13.83 -2.94
C ILE A 104 6.49 13.67 -2.45
N ARG A 105 6.84 12.41 -2.17
CA ARG A 105 8.19 11.99 -1.77
C ARG A 105 8.69 10.92 -2.72
N THR A 106 9.75 11.25 -3.44
CA THR A 106 10.53 10.29 -4.21
C THR A 106 11.43 9.51 -3.25
N LEU A 107 11.17 8.21 -3.13
CA LEU A 107 11.96 7.28 -2.33
C LEU A 107 12.91 6.45 -3.21
N GLY A 108 12.53 6.27 -4.47
CA GLY A 108 13.34 5.61 -5.48
C GLY A 108 14.24 6.58 -6.25
N VAL A 109 14.63 6.13 -7.44
CA VAL A 109 15.42 6.91 -8.40
C VAL A 109 14.50 7.49 -9.48
N ASP A 110 14.94 8.59 -10.08
CA ASP A 110 14.20 9.27 -11.15
C ASP A 110 14.07 8.40 -12.41
N ILE A 111 12.90 8.46 -13.06
CA ILE A 111 12.60 7.73 -14.29
C ILE A 111 13.58 8.01 -15.44
N GLY A 112 14.10 9.24 -15.55
CA GLY A 112 15.09 9.60 -16.56
C GLY A 112 16.41 8.86 -16.38
N PHE A 113 16.84 8.68 -15.13
CA PHE A 113 18.01 7.84 -14.82
C PHE A 113 17.76 6.38 -15.20
N ILE A 114 16.61 5.82 -14.82
CA ILE A 114 16.21 4.43 -15.15
C ILE A 114 16.27 4.21 -16.66
N ARG A 115 15.56 5.03 -17.44
CA ARG A 115 15.50 4.92 -18.90
C ARG A 115 16.87 5.02 -19.56
N LYS A 116 17.74 5.91 -19.06
CA LYS A 116 19.11 6.04 -19.54
C LYS A 116 19.90 4.74 -19.31
N ARG A 117 19.81 4.13 -18.14
CA ARG A 117 20.51 2.87 -17.84
C ARG A 117 19.96 1.69 -18.62
N ILE A 118 18.63 1.61 -18.80
CA ILE A 118 17.99 0.62 -19.67
C ILE A 118 18.53 0.71 -21.09
N SER A 119 18.60 1.91 -21.68
CA SER A 119 19.14 2.10 -23.02
C SER A 119 20.60 1.66 -23.13
N VAL A 120 21.45 1.99 -22.14
CA VAL A 120 22.85 1.55 -22.11
C VAL A 120 22.96 0.02 -22.13
N TRP A 121 22.20 -0.67 -21.29
CA TRP A 121 22.28 -2.13 -21.20
C TRP A 121 21.63 -2.84 -22.38
N ARG A 122 20.57 -2.26 -22.96
CA ARG A 122 19.99 -2.75 -24.22
C ARG A 122 21.05 -2.81 -25.31
N THR A 123 21.78 -1.71 -25.53
CA THR A 123 22.82 -1.64 -26.56
C THR A 123 24.01 -2.55 -26.25
N ARG A 124 24.45 -2.61 -25.00
CA ARG A 124 25.61 -3.45 -24.61
C ARG A 124 25.38 -4.94 -24.79
N LEU A 125 24.15 -5.40 -24.51
CA LEU A 125 23.80 -6.82 -24.54
C LEU A 125 23.12 -7.23 -25.85
N ASP A 126 22.81 -6.26 -26.73
CA ASP A 126 21.96 -6.47 -27.90
C ASP A 126 20.64 -7.17 -27.53
N ALA A 127 20.07 -6.77 -26.38
CA ALA A 127 18.92 -7.43 -25.78
C ALA A 127 17.60 -6.95 -26.39
N ARG A 128 16.66 -7.87 -26.58
CA ARG A 128 15.33 -7.57 -27.13
C ARG A 128 14.27 -7.47 -26.04
N PHE A 129 13.68 -6.29 -25.91
CA PHE A 129 12.55 -6.03 -25.03
C PHE A 129 11.90 -4.70 -25.41
N THR A 130 10.61 -4.57 -25.12
CA THR A 130 9.82 -3.35 -25.37
C THR A 130 9.47 -2.70 -24.04
N THR A 131 9.85 -1.44 -23.82
CA THR A 131 9.42 -0.72 -22.61
C THR A 131 8.01 -0.15 -22.78
N MET A 132 7.31 0.05 -21.67
CA MET A 132 5.98 0.67 -21.69
C MET A 132 6.03 2.10 -22.27
N SER A 133 7.15 2.82 -22.11
CA SER A 133 7.31 4.13 -22.75
C SER A 133 7.33 4.08 -24.28
N GLU A 134 7.76 2.95 -24.86
CA GLU A 134 7.87 2.74 -26.32
C GLU A 134 6.56 2.26 -26.94
N MET A 135 5.65 1.69 -26.14
CA MET A 135 4.34 1.24 -26.61
C MET A 135 3.45 2.44 -26.97
N SER A 136 2.75 2.31 -28.09
CA SER A 136 1.57 3.13 -28.39
C SER A 136 0.46 2.86 -27.37
N LEU A 137 -0.53 3.75 -27.31
CA LEU A 137 -1.67 3.55 -26.42
C LEU A 137 -2.52 2.36 -26.83
N ASP A 138 -2.63 2.09 -28.13
CA ASP A 138 -3.35 0.92 -28.66
C ASP A 138 -2.64 -0.38 -28.25
N GLU A 139 -1.32 -0.48 -28.48
CA GLU A 139 -0.54 -1.66 -28.05
C GLU A 139 -0.62 -1.89 -26.54
N LEU A 140 -0.54 -0.81 -25.74
CA LEU A 140 -0.64 -0.92 -24.30
C LEU A 140 -2.05 -1.35 -23.88
N SER A 141 -3.09 -0.83 -24.51
CA SER A 141 -4.49 -1.17 -24.24
C SER A 141 -4.77 -2.64 -24.62
N ASP A 142 -4.33 -3.09 -25.78
CA ASP A 142 -4.44 -4.48 -26.24
C ASP A 142 -3.72 -5.45 -25.30
N PHE A 143 -2.52 -5.07 -24.82
CA PHE A 143 -1.74 -5.91 -23.92
C PHE A 143 -2.31 -5.95 -22.50
N THR A 144 -2.95 -4.87 -22.04
CA THR A 144 -3.37 -4.72 -20.63
C THR A 144 -4.87 -4.81 -20.39
N GLY A 145 -5.69 -4.69 -21.43
CA GLY A 145 -7.14 -4.51 -21.30
C GLY A 145 -7.56 -3.16 -20.71
N LEU A 146 -6.63 -2.23 -20.50
CA LEU A 146 -6.94 -0.88 -20.03
C LEU A 146 -7.62 -0.07 -21.13
N SER A 147 -8.51 0.84 -20.76
CA SER A 147 -8.98 1.88 -21.68
C SER A 147 -7.83 2.83 -22.05
N GLU A 148 -7.96 3.54 -23.17
CA GLU A 148 -6.95 4.51 -23.60
C GLU A 148 -6.65 5.56 -22.50
N ALA A 149 -7.67 6.01 -21.77
CA ALA A 149 -7.52 6.97 -20.69
C ALA A 149 -6.68 6.39 -19.52
N GLU A 150 -6.94 5.15 -19.13
CA GLU A 150 -6.16 4.45 -18.10
C GLU A 150 -4.73 4.15 -18.58
N ALA A 151 -4.57 3.74 -19.83
CA ALA A 151 -3.27 3.52 -20.46
C ALA A 151 -2.41 4.80 -20.46
N ARG A 152 -3.03 5.98 -20.68
CA ARG A 152 -2.34 7.28 -20.54
C ARG A 152 -1.84 7.51 -19.12
N LEU A 153 -2.66 7.22 -18.10
CA LEU A 153 -2.25 7.36 -16.70
C LEU A 153 -1.15 6.36 -16.32
N ALA A 154 -1.23 5.13 -16.82
CA ALA A 154 -0.24 4.09 -16.59
C ALA A 154 1.15 4.40 -17.18
N ARG A 155 1.23 5.27 -18.21
CA ARG A 155 2.50 5.74 -18.79
C ARG A 155 3.15 6.90 -18.03
N LEU A 156 2.43 7.57 -17.12
CA LEU A 156 2.95 8.68 -16.31
C LEU A 156 3.82 8.17 -15.15
N ARG A 157 4.94 7.53 -15.50
CA ARG A 157 5.90 6.94 -14.57
C ARG A 157 6.87 7.99 -14.02
N GLU A 158 7.14 7.92 -12.73
CA GLU A 158 8.03 8.82 -12.00
C GLU A 158 9.28 8.08 -11.47
N GLY A 159 9.19 6.76 -11.21
CA GLY A 159 10.27 6.01 -10.54
C GLY A 159 10.38 4.52 -10.89
N SER A 160 9.72 4.08 -11.96
CA SER A 160 9.80 2.72 -12.50
C SER A 160 9.58 2.70 -14.00
N GLU A 161 10.25 1.79 -14.72
CA GLU A 161 9.98 1.55 -16.15
C GLU A 161 9.55 0.09 -16.35
N PRO A 162 8.28 -0.16 -16.68
CA PRO A 162 7.82 -1.50 -17.05
C PRO A 162 8.34 -1.90 -18.43
N LEU A 163 8.61 -3.18 -18.63
CA LEU A 163 9.01 -3.76 -19.92
C LEU A 163 8.49 -5.18 -20.11
N ILE A 164 8.33 -5.53 -21.39
CA ILE A 164 8.09 -6.91 -21.84
C ILE A 164 9.41 -7.44 -22.37
N TRP A 165 9.89 -8.52 -21.77
CA TRP A 165 11.10 -9.20 -22.18
C TRP A 165 10.81 -10.14 -23.37
N ASP A 166 11.60 -10.05 -24.44
CA ASP A 166 11.44 -10.86 -25.67
C ASP A 166 12.80 -11.46 -26.10
N ASP A 167 13.51 -11.99 -25.11
CA ASP A 167 14.82 -12.61 -25.27
C ASP A 167 14.98 -13.82 -24.35
N ASN A 168 16.14 -14.48 -24.41
CA ASN A 168 16.42 -15.65 -23.58
C ASN A 168 16.76 -15.30 -22.12
N ASP A 169 16.73 -16.33 -21.27
CA ASP A 169 16.99 -16.21 -19.82
C ASP A 169 18.44 -15.83 -19.49
N GLU A 170 19.40 -16.21 -20.33
CA GLU A 170 20.81 -15.86 -20.14
C GLU A 170 21.02 -14.34 -20.28
N ARG A 171 20.42 -13.74 -21.31
CA ARG A 171 20.41 -12.28 -21.50
C ARG A 171 19.61 -11.58 -20.43
N LEU A 172 18.51 -12.17 -19.95
CA LEU A 172 17.74 -11.62 -18.84
C LEU A 172 18.58 -11.56 -17.56
N ALA A 173 19.36 -12.61 -17.28
CA ALA A 173 20.27 -12.66 -16.15
C ALA A 173 21.40 -11.63 -16.29
N ALA A 174 22.02 -11.52 -17.48
CA ALA A 174 23.04 -10.51 -17.75
C ALA A 174 22.50 -9.07 -17.65
N PHE A 175 21.29 -8.82 -18.15
CA PHE A 175 20.61 -7.53 -18.06
C PHE A 175 20.32 -7.17 -16.60
N ARG A 176 19.81 -8.13 -15.81
CA ARG A 176 19.60 -7.97 -14.37
C ARG A 176 20.89 -7.64 -13.63
N GLN A 177 21.98 -8.35 -13.91
CA GLN A 177 23.28 -8.10 -13.30
C GLN A 177 23.84 -6.72 -13.67
N GLY A 178 23.69 -6.32 -14.94
CA GLY A 178 24.10 -5.00 -15.40
C GLY A 178 23.34 -3.87 -14.69
N LEU A 179 22.02 -3.99 -14.59
CA LEU A 179 21.19 -3.06 -13.84
C LEU A 179 21.58 -3.00 -12.36
N ALA A 180 21.83 -4.15 -11.72
CA ALA A 180 22.28 -4.21 -10.33
C ALA A 180 23.59 -3.44 -10.10
N GLY A 181 24.53 -3.51 -11.06
CA GLY A 181 25.77 -2.73 -11.00
C GLY A 181 25.58 -1.21 -11.06
N ASP A 182 24.40 -0.73 -11.48
CA ASP A 182 24.01 0.68 -11.50
C ASP A 182 23.07 1.08 -10.34
N GLY A 183 22.85 0.19 -9.35
CA GLY A 183 21.90 0.41 -8.26
C GLY A 183 20.42 0.31 -8.70
N LEU A 184 20.15 -0.48 -9.75
CA LEU A 184 18.79 -0.73 -10.24
C LEU A 184 18.40 -2.20 -10.04
N CYS A 185 17.11 -2.45 -9.87
CA CYS A 185 16.55 -3.78 -9.70
C CYS A 185 15.62 -4.12 -10.87
N LEU A 186 15.55 -5.41 -11.22
CA LEU A 186 14.58 -5.94 -12.16
C LEU A 186 13.61 -6.85 -11.41
N VAL A 187 12.39 -6.37 -11.19
CA VAL A 187 11.35 -7.04 -10.39
C VAL A 187 10.29 -7.62 -11.31
N ARG A 188 9.86 -8.86 -11.06
CA ARG A 188 8.75 -9.46 -11.80
C ARG A 188 7.43 -9.01 -11.18
N GLY A 189 6.62 -8.28 -11.95
CA GLY A 189 5.20 -8.07 -11.66
C GLY A 189 4.35 -9.17 -12.29
N GLY A 190 3.03 -9.01 -12.28
CA GLY A 190 2.13 -9.98 -12.93
C GLY A 190 2.40 -10.11 -14.43
N ARG A 191 2.26 -9.00 -15.17
CA ARG A 191 2.37 -8.97 -16.64
C ARG A 191 3.73 -8.45 -17.13
N PHE A 192 4.27 -7.45 -16.46
CA PHE A 192 5.51 -6.78 -16.84
C PHE A 192 6.67 -7.16 -15.93
N TRP A 193 7.88 -7.04 -16.46
CA TRP A 193 9.05 -6.76 -15.62
C TRP A 193 9.09 -5.27 -15.31
N HIS A 194 9.60 -4.90 -14.14
CA HIS A 194 9.75 -3.51 -13.73
C HIS A 194 11.21 -3.24 -13.41
N VAL A 195 11.79 -2.26 -14.08
CA VAL A 195 13.09 -1.69 -13.66
C VAL A 195 12.81 -0.59 -12.66
N THR A 196 13.36 -0.73 -11.47
CA THR A 196 13.20 0.22 -10.35
C THR A 196 14.56 0.57 -9.77
N GLY A 197 14.62 1.57 -8.88
CA GLY A 197 15.74 1.68 -7.95
C GLY A 197 15.73 0.57 -6.90
N GLU A 198 16.63 0.68 -5.91
CA GLU A 198 16.70 -0.23 -4.77
C GLU A 198 15.50 -0.14 -3.81
N SER A 199 14.74 0.97 -3.87
CA SER A 199 13.50 1.08 -3.10
C SER A 199 12.46 0.08 -3.61
N HIS A 200 11.87 -0.66 -2.68
CA HIS A 200 10.82 -1.63 -2.93
C HIS A 200 9.63 -1.42 -1.97
N LYS A 201 8.54 -2.18 -2.14
CA LYS A 201 7.33 -2.03 -1.32
C LYS A 201 7.64 -2.13 0.18
N GLY A 202 8.45 -3.10 0.59
CA GLY A 202 8.91 -3.27 1.98
C GLY A 202 9.64 -2.07 2.59
N SER A 203 10.64 -1.51 1.91
CA SER A 203 11.40 -0.34 2.42
C SER A 203 10.50 0.89 2.52
N ALA A 204 9.60 1.09 1.55
CA ALA A 204 8.65 2.19 1.57
C ALA A 204 7.59 2.04 2.68
N VAL A 205 7.13 0.81 2.97
CA VAL A 205 6.27 0.49 4.11
C VAL A 205 6.99 0.78 5.42
N ALA A 206 8.21 0.29 5.60
CA ALA A 206 9.02 0.55 6.79
C ALA A 206 9.20 2.06 7.04
N TRP A 207 9.56 2.81 6.00
CA TRP A 207 9.66 4.27 6.06
C TRP A 207 8.36 4.95 6.48
N LEU A 208 7.20 4.48 6.00
CA LEU A 208 5.93 5.08 6.37
C LEU A 208 5.53 4.74 7.82
N VAL A 209 5.88 3.54 8.30
CA VAL A 209 5.72 3.13 9.70
C VAL A 209 6.58 3.99 10.63
N GLU A 210 7.85 4.19 10.29
CA GLU A 210 8.77 5.07 11.02
C GLU A 210 8.25 6.51 11.06
N ARG A 211 7.75 7.01 9.92
CA ARG A 211 7.11 8.32 9.88
C ARG A 211 5.90 8.38 10.80
N PHE A 212 5.00 7.39 10.73
CA PHE A 212 3.82 7.37 11.59
C PHE A 212 4.23 7.44 13.06
N GLN A 213 5.22 6.63 13.45
CA GLN A 213 5.76 6.64 14.81
C GLN A 213 6.35 7.99 15.20
N ALA A 214 7.09 8.66 14.30
CA ALA A 214 7.62 10.00 14.55
C ALA A 214 6.51 11.05 14.74
N LEU A 215 5.41 10.93 13.97
CA LEU A 215 4.29 11.88 14.01
C LEU A 215 3.27 11.62 15.13
N ARG A 216 3.21 10.40 15.67
CA ARG A 216 2.20 9.98 16.65
C ARG A 216 2.79 9.50 17.98
N GLY A 217 4.11 9.38 18.07
CA GLY A 217 4.83 8.92 19.27
C GLY A 217 4.67 7.43 19.59
N GLN A 218 4.00 6.66 18.73
CA GLN A 218 3.69 5.24 18.96
C GLN A 218 3.87 4.43 17.67
N ARG A 219 4.53 3.27 17.77
CA ARG A 219 4.65 2.33 16.65
C ARG A 219 3.30 1.65 16.43
N PRO A 220 2.74 1.66 15.21
CA PRO A 220 1.48 1.01 14.93
C PRO A 220 1.66 -0.50 14.82
N ARG A 221 0.61 -1.25 15.12
CA ARG A 221 0.47 -2.65 14.69
C ARG A 221 0.13 -2.66 13.21
N THR A 222 0.88 -3.44 12.44
CA THR A 222 0.81 -3.43 10.98
C THR A 222 0.26 -4.73 10.41
N LEU A 223 -0.56 -4.61 9.37
CA LEU A 223 -1.04 -5.72 8.54
C LEU A 223 -0.77 -5.38 7.07
N ALA A 224 -0.23 -6.32 6.29
CA ALA A 224 -0.14 -6.19 4.84
C ALA A 224 -0.87 -7.31 4.12
N LEU A 225 -1.46 -6.98 2.96
CA LEU A 225 -2.11 -7.92 2.06
C LEU A 225 -1.57 -7.73 0.63
N GLY A 226 -1.28 -8.84 -0.06
CA GLY A 226 -0.80 -8.84 -1.45
C GLY A 226 -0.93 -10.23 -2.07
N ASP A 227 -0.93 -10.32 -3.40
CA ASP A 227 -1.13 -11.54 -4.17
C ASP A 227 0.07 -11.93 -5.04
N GLY A 228 1.04 -11.03 -5.25
CA GLY A 228 2.12 -11.19 -6.21
C GLY A 228 3.54 -11.29 -5.61
N PRO A 229 4.54 -11.74 -6.40
CA PRO A 229 5.94 -11.78 -5.97
C PRO A 229 6.52 -10.41 -5.57
N ASN A 230 6.04 -9.33 -6.18
CA ASN A 230 6.42 -7.97 -5.84
C ASN A 230 5.93 -7.51 -4.45
N ASP A 231 5.02 -8.26 -3.82
CA ASP A 231 4.51 -7.99 -2.48
C ASP A 231 5.34 -8.64 -1.37
N ILE A 232 6.17 -9.64 -1.68
CA ILE A 232 6.93 -10.43 -0.69
C ILE A 232 7.65 -9.51 0.30
N ALA A 233 8.38 -8.51 -0.20
CA ALA A 233 9.11 -7.57 0.65
C ALA A 233 8.19 -6.72 1.56
N MET A 234 6.97 -6.39 1.13
CA MET A 234 5.98 -5.72 1.98
C MET A 234 5.42 -6.66 3.04
N LEU A 235 5.11 -7.91 2.67
CA LEU A 235 4.55 -8.92 3.58
C LEU A 235 5.56 -9.32 4.68
N GLU A 236 6.85 -9.28 4.37
CA GLU A 236 7.93 -9.52 5.33
C GLU A 236 8.21 -8.32 6.25
N ALA A 237 7.84 -7.11 5.85
CA ALA A 237 8.13 -5.86 6.58
C ALA A 237 7.11 -5.51 7.68
N VAL A 238 6.02 -6.28 7.82
CA VAL A 238 4.90 -6.00 8.73
C VAL A 238 4.80 -7.02 9.87
N ASP A 239 3.99 -6.70 10.89
CA ASP A 239 3.78 -7.58 12.05
C ASP A 239 2.85 -8.76 11.72
N GLN A 240 1.95 -8.59 10.74
CA GLN A 240 0.99 -9.60 10.28
C GLN A 240 0.84 -9.51 8.77
N ALA A 241 0.78 -10.64 8.08
CA ALA A 241 0.66 -10.67 6.63
C ALA A 241 -0.45 -11.59 6.15
N VAL A 242 -0.98 -11.26 4.98
CA VAL A 242 -1.88 -12.11 4.20
C VAL A 242 -1.32 -12.23 2.79
N VAL A 243 -1.04 -13.45 2.36
CA VAL A 243 -0.93 -13.76 0.93
C VAL A 243 -2.33 -14.06 0.43
N ILE A 244 -2.85 -13.19 -0.43
CA ILE A 244 -4.10 -13.42 -1.14
C ILE A 244 -3.83 -14.44 -2.23
N ARG A 245 -4.74 -15.41 -2.40
CA ARG A 245 -4.63 -16.38 -3.49
C ARG A 245 -4.63 -15.64 -4.84
N GLY A 246 -3.48 -15.63 -5.52
CA GLY A 246 -3.34 -15.06 -6.85
C GLY A 246 -3.99 -15.92 -7.94
N CYS A 247 -4.31 -15.29 -9.08
CA CYS A 247 -4.85 -15.95 -10.28
C CYS A 247 -3.78 -16.23 -11.36
N HIS A 248 -2.53 -15.80 -11.13
CA HIS A 248 -1.45 -15.78 -12.12
C HIS A 248 -0.48 -16.97 -12.04
N GLY A 249 -0.70 -17.92 -11.13
CA GLY A 249 0.13 -19.14 -11.00
C GLY A 249 1.58 -18.87 -10.58
N LEU A 250 1.89 -17.69 -10.04
CA LEU A 250 3.23 -17.36 -9.55
C LEU A 250 3.32 -17.73 -8.06
N ASP A 251 4.46 -18.29 -7.67
CA ASP A 251 4.71 -18.62 -6.27
C ASP A 251 4.96 -17.35 -5.44
N VAL A 252 4.24 -17.26 -4.32
CA VAL A 252 4.39 -16.17 -3.34
C VAL A 252 4.66 -16.78 -1.97
N THR A 253 5.93 -16.75 -1.56
CA THR A 253 6.47 -17.47 -0.40
C THR A 253 7.25 -16.52 0.54
N PRO A 254 6.59 -15.53 1.17
CA PRO A 254 7.26 -14.65 2.12
C PRO A 254 7.66 -15.38 3.41
N HIS A 255 8.81 -15.01 3.96
CA HIS A 255 9.30 -15.49 5.25
C HIS A 255 8.70 -14.65 6.39
N GLN A 256 7.43 -14.93 6.72
CA GLN A 256 6.69 -14.23 7.77
C GLN A 256 6.06 -15.23 8.76
N SER A 257 6.37 -15.06 10.05
CA SER A 257 5.89 -15.94 11.12
C SER A 257 4.38 -15.80 11.38
N ALA A 258 3.84 -14.59 11.22
CA ALA A 258 2.43 -14.28 11.34
C ALA A 258 1.79 -14.14 9.95
N LEU A 259 1.89 -15.21 9.16
CA LEU A 259 1.35 -15.27 7.80
C LEU A 259 0.03 -16.03 7.75
N TYR A 260 -0.96 -15.43 7.11
CA TYR A 260 -2.19 -16.10 6.67
C TYR A 260 -2.20 -16.24 5.14
N ARG A 261 -2.76 -17.32 4.62
CA ARG A 261 -2.97 -17.53 3.18
C ARG A 261 -4.47 -17.65 2.94
N SER A 262 -5.04 -16.79 2.10
CA SER A 262 -6.49 -16.84 1.85
C SER A 262 -6.86 -18.02 0.97
N GLU A 263 -8.08 -18.53 1.14
CA GLU A 263 -8.66 -19.51 0.23
C GLU A 263 -9.27 -18.84 -1.01
N ALA A 264 -9.91 -17.69 -0.80
CA ALA A 264 -10.50 -16.87 -1.86
C ALA A 264 -9.46 -15.96 -2.54
N THR A 265 -9.75 -15.57 -3.78
CA THR A 265 -8.94 -14.64 -4.59
C THR A 265 -9.44 -13.19 -4.43
N GLY A 266 -8.62 -12.21 -4.82
CA GLY A 266 -9.04 -10.82 -4.98
C GLY A 266 -9.70 -10.21 -3.73
N PRO A 267 -10.71 -9.34 -3.90
CA PRO A 267 -11.31 -8.59 -2.78
C PRO A 267 -12.01 -9.49 -1.74
N THR A 268 -12.47 -10.67 -2.14
CA THR A 268 -13.03 -11.66 -1.20
C THR A 268 -11.94 -12.26 -0.32
N GLY A 269 -10.80 -12.64 -0.91
CA GLY A 269 -9.61 -13.10 -0.17
C GLY A 269 -9.02 -12.00 0.72
N TRP A 270 -9.07 -10.75 0.25
CA TRP A 270 -8.70 -9.58 1.05
C TRP A 270 -9.58 -9.46 2.31
N ALA A 271 -10.90 -9.51 2.14
CA ALA A 271 -11.86 -9.45 3.25
C ALA A 271 -11.70 -10.62 4.23
N GLU A 272 -11.43 -11.82 3.71
CA GLU A 272 -11.12 -13.02 4.48
C GLU A 272 -9.88 -12.81 5.35
N GLY A 273 -8.78 -12.32 4.76
CA GLY A 273 -7.52 -12.04 5.45
C GLY A 273 -7.64 -10.99 6.55
N VAL A 274 -8.35 -9.89 6.29
CA VAL A 274 -8.64 -8.87 7.31
C VAL A 274 -9.48 -9.48 8.45
N SER A 275 -10.48 -10.30 8.12
CA SER A 275 -11.30 -10.98 9.11
C SER A 275 -10.51 -11.96 9.98
N HIS A 276 -9.57 -12.71 9.39
CA HIS A 276 -8.69 -13.63 10.11
C HIS A 276 -7.94 -12.90 11.23
N TRP A 277 -7.27 -11.79 10.90
CA TRP A 277 -6.42 -11.08 11.84
C TRP A 277 -7.18 -10.15 12.78
N TRP A 278 -8.16 -9.41 12.26
CA TRP A 278 -8.81 -8.31 12.99
C TRP A 278 -10.33 -8.50 13.19
N GLY A 279 -10.92 -9.60 12.70
CA GLY A 279 -12.33 -9.93 12.92
C GLY A 279 -12.68 -10.29 14.35
N ARG A 280 -11.75 -10.87 15.11
CA ARG A 280 -11.97 -11.28 16.51
C ARG A 280 -11.62 -10.22 17.55
N ALA A 281 -10.81 -9.22 17.19
CA ALA A 281 -10.24 -8.25 18.12
C ALA A 281 -11.26 -7.23 18.69
N ASP A 282 -12.47 -7.15 18.13
CA ASP A 282 -13.41 -6.04 18.39
C ASP A 282 -14.68 -6.39 19.17
N ARG A 283 -14.84 -7.62 19.68
CA ARG A 283 -15.91 -7.86 20.67
C ARG A 283 -15.72 -7.08 21.98
N ARG A 284 -14.59 -6.36 22.16
CA ARG A 284 -14.24 -5.63 23.39
C ARG A 284 -14.34 -4.10 23.28
N LEU A 285 -14.54 -3.53 22.10
CA LEU A 285 -14.69 -2.08 21.93
C LEU A 285 -16.17 -1.73 21.72
N THR A 286 -16.96 -1.94 22.77
CA THR A 286 -18.20 -1.18 22.94
C THR A 286 -17.76 0.25 23.28
N PRO A 287 -18.24 1.29 22.58
CA PRO A 287 -17.99 2.66 23.03
C PRO A 287 -18.49 2.77 24.47
N ALA A 288 -17.64 3.25 25.38
CA ALA A 288 -18.09 3.61 26.71
C ALA A 288 -19.19 4.65 26.54
N ALA A 289 -20.44 4.23 26.74
CA ALA A 289 -21.58 5.11 26.77
C ALA A 289 -21.24 6.28 27.71
N HIS A 290 -21.43 7.51 27.23
CA HIS A 290 -21.28 8.71 28.03
C HIS A 290 -22.02 8.55 29.36
N ARG A 291 -21.27 8.28 30.44
CA ARG A 291 -21.79 8.43 31.79
C ARG A 291 -21.83 9.92 32.07
N LEU A 292 -22.99 10.52 31.83
CA LEU A 292 -23.35 11.79 32.45
C LEU A 292 -23.29 11.61 33.97
N PRO A 293 -22.61 12.50 34.73
CA PRO A 293 -22.63 12.42 36.17
C PRO A 293 -24.02 12.80 36.67
N THR A 294 -24.74 11.82 37.23
CA THR A 294 -25.94 12.05 38.04
C THR A 294 -25.54 12.79 39.30
N THR A 295 -25.78 14.10 39.35
CA THR A 295 -25.76 14.87 40.58
C THR A 295 -27.02 14.54 41.39
N SER A 296 -26.85 13.66 42.39
CA SER A 296 -27.81 13.54 43.48
C SER A 296 -27.75 14.83 44.30
N ARG A 297 -28.76 15.71 44.13
CA ARG A 297 -29.04 16.78 45.08
C ARG A 297 -30.17 16.31 45.99
N THR A 298 -29.77 15.97 47.20
CA THR A 298 -30.62 15.72 48.35
C THR A 298 -31.52 16.94 48.58
N VAL A 299 -32.83 16.77 48.39
CA VAL A 299 -33.83 17.75 48.81
C VAL A 299 -33.84 17.75 50.33
N THR A 300 -33.28 18.80 50.94
CA THR A 300 -33.47 19.08 52.36
C THR A 300 -34.66 20.03 52.46
N THR A 301 -35.79 19.48 52.87
CA THR A 301 -37.00 20.21 53.23
C THR A 301 -36.71 21.01 54.50
N VAL A 302 -36.67 22.34 54.40
CA VAL A 302 -36.73 23.22 55.58
C VAL A 302 -38.16 23.75 55.66
N ARG A 303 -38.89 23.28 56.67
CA ARG A 303 -40.10 23.89 57.23
C ARG A 303 -39.66 24.78 58.40
N GLU A 304 -40.03 26.06 58.38
CA GLU A 304 -40.33 26.93 59.53
C GLU A 304 -40.81 28.28 58.95
N VAL A 305 -42.08 28.69 59.03
CA VAL A 305 -42.89 29.21 60.17
C VAL A 305 -42.64 30.71 60.45
N ALA A 306 -43.73 31.48 60.26
CA ALA A 306 -44.14 32.74 60.89
C ALA A 306 -43.26 34.01 60.76
N ALA A 307 -43.74 35.00 59.99
CA ALA A 307 -44.50 36.17 60.47
C ALA A 307 -44.84 37.08 59.27
#